data_AF-A0A139D3G9-F1
#
_entry.id   AF-A0A139D3G9-F1
#
_cell.length_a   1.000
_cell.length_b   1.000
_cell.length_c   1.000
_cell.angle_alpha   90.00
_cell.angle_beta   90.00
_cell.angle_gamma   90.00
#
_symmetry.space_group_name_H-M   'P 1'
#
loop_
_entity.id
_entity.type
_entity.pdbx_description
1 polymer ?
#
loop_
_entity_poly.entity_id
_entity_poly.type
_entity_poly.pdbx_seq_one_letter_code
_entity_poly.pdbx_strand_id
1 'polypeptide(L)'
;MIEIMIYLSSGLFLGWSLGANDAANIFGTAVGSRMVKFSTAALIMTIFVILGAVVSGAGASHTLGALGQVGTLPAAFVVAFSAAVAVSWMTKLSLPVSTSHSIVGGIIGWNLLRQI
;
A
#
# COMPACT_ATOMS: atom_id res chain seq x y z
N MET A 1 -15.25 18.52 4.70
CA MET A 1 -14.01 18.71 3.92
C MET A 1 -12.78 18.19 4.66
N ILE A 2 -12.56 18.59 5.93
CA ILE A 2 -11.44 18.11 6.76
C ILE A 2 -11.47 16.58 6.96
N GLU A 3 -12.64 15.99 7.24
CA GLU A 3 -12.75 14.53 7.45
C GLU A 3 -12.30 13.71 6.25
N ILE A 4 -12.61 14.14 5.04
CA ILE A 4 -12.19 13.45 3.81
C ILE A 4 -10.66 13.50 3.66
N MET A 5 -10.03 14.63 4.01
CA MET A 5 -8.57 14.74 3.99
C MET A 5 -7.91 13.80 5.01
N ILE A 6 -8.53 13.63 6.18
CA ILE A 6 -8.07 12.67 7.19
C ILE A 6 -8.16 11.24 6.62
N TYR A 7 -9.27 10.87 5.99
CA TYR A 7 -9.42 9.53 5.43
C TYR A 7 -8.47 9.25 4.26
N LEU A 8 -8.21 10.25 3.41
CA LEU A 8 -7.23 10.15 2.32
C LEU A 8 -5.79 10.02 2.84
N SER A 9 -5.49 10.57 4.02
CA SER A 9 -4.13 10.54 4.56
C SER A 9 -3.60 9.11 4.79
N SER A 10 -4.45 8.18 5.23
CA SER A 10 -4.03 6.78 5.40
C SER A 10 -3.80 6.07 4.07
N GLY A 11 -4.62 6.38 3.05
CA GLY A 11 -4.42 5.88 1.69
C GLY A 11 -3.11 6.38 1.08
N LEU A 12 -2.80 7.67 1.25
CA LEU A 12 -1.52 8.25 0.84
C LEU A 12 -0.33 7.60 1.57
N PHE A 13 -0.47 7.37 2.87
CA PHE A 13 0.57 6.72 3.66
C PHE A 13 0.78 5.25 3.25
N LEU A 14 -0.30 4.52 2.95
CA LEU A 14 -0.22 3.17 2.39
C LEU A 14 0.46 3.18 1.02
N GLY A 15 0.11 4.12 0.14
CA GLY A 15 0.73 4.27 -1.18
C GLY A 15 2.23 4.53 -1.10
N TRP A 16 2.67 5.39 -0.17
CA TRP A 16 4.09 5.61 0.08
C TRP A 16 4.77 4.33 0.59
N SER A 17 4.20 3.70 1.61
CA SER A 17 4.75 2.47 2.21
C SER A 17 4.90 1.35 1.17
N LEU A 18 3.90 1.19 0.30
CA LEU A 18 3.90 0.24 -0.79
C LEU A 18 4.99 0.56 -1.81
N GLY A 19 5.08 1.81 -2.25
CA GLY A 19 6.10 2.24 -3.20
C GLY A 19 7.52 2.01 -2.68
N ALA A 20 7.76 2.26 -1.39
CA ALA A 20 9.06 2.02 -0.77
C ALA A 20 9.40 0.52 -0.67
N ASN A 21 8.43 -0.33 -0.36
CA ASN A 21 8.63 -1.78 -0.29
C ASN A 21 8.89 -2.39 -1.68
N ASP A 22 8.06 -2.05 -2.66
CA ASP A 22 8.09 -2.65 -3.99
C ASP A 22 9.24 -2.11 -4.86
N ALA A 23 9.75 -0.89 -4.59
CA ALA A 23 10.92 -0.33 -5.27
C ALA A 23 12.15 -1.23 -5.14
N ALA A 24 12.38 -1.75 -3.94
CA ALA A 24 13.48 -2.66 -3.67
C ALA A 24 13.30 -3.99 -4.42
N ASN A 25 12.05 -4.46 -4.56
CA ASN A 25 11.75 -5.72 -5.22
C ASN A 25 11.95 -5.67 -6.75
N ILE A 26 11.63 -4.54 -7.40
CA ILE A 26 11.74 -4.40 -8.86
C ILE A 26 13.14 -3.95 -9.29
N PHE A 27 13.69 -2.91 -8.64
CA PHE A 27 14.93 -2.26 -9.07
C PHE A 27 16.11 -2.48 -8.12
N GLY A 28 15.94 -3.23 -7.02
CA GLY A 28 17.00 -3.40 -6.01
C GLY A 28 18.29 -4.01 -6.57
N THR A 29 18.19 -5.05 -7.41
CA THR A 29 19.35 -5.69 -8.03
C THR A 29 19.98 -4.82 -9.13
N ALA A 30 19.15 -4.14 -9.94
CA ALA A 30 19.62 -3.25 -11.02
C ALA A 30 20.33 -2.00 -10.49
N VAL A 31 19.84 -1.43 -9.38
CA VAL A 31 20.48 -0.29 -8.70
C VAL A 31 21.71 -0.76 -7.91
N GLY A 32 21.61 -1.91 -7.20
CA GLY A 32 22.72 -2.48 -6.43
C GLY A 32 23.92 -2.89 -7.29
N SER A 33 23.67 -3.42 -8.49
CA SER A 33 24.72 -3.75 -9.49
C SER A 33 25.25 -2.54 -10.26
N ARG A 34 24.74 -1.33 -9.99
CA ARG A 34 25.05 -0.08 -10.72
C ARG A 34 24.69 -0.12 -12.21
N MET A 35 23.82 -1.05 -12.62
CA MET A 35 23.28 -1.11 -13.98
C MET A 35 22.37 0.08 -14.27
N VAL A 36 21.60 0.53 -13.27
CA VAL A 36 20.68 1.66 -13.38
C VAL A 36 20.88 2.62 -12.20
N LYS A 37 20.87 3.93 -12.47
CA LYS A 37 20.92 4.95 -11.40
C LYS A 37 19.61 4.95 -10.63
N PHE A 38 19.67 5.15 -9.31
CA PHE A 38 18.48 5.25 -8.45
C PHE A 38 17.45 6.26 -8.97
N SER A 39 17.89 7.45 -9.40
CA SER A 39 16.98 8.49 -9.94
C SER A 39 16.23 8.03 -11.19
N THR A 40 16.89 7.28 -12.08
CA THR A 40 16.27 6.74 -13.29
C THR A 40 15.27 5.65 -12.94
N ALA A 41 15.63 4.74 -12.04
CA ALA A 41 14.74 3.70 -11.54
C ALA A 41 13.48 4.29 -10.88
N ALA A 42 13.64 5.32 -10.05
CA ALA A 42 12.54 6.01 -9.38
C ALA A 42 11.59 6.72 -10.37
N LEU A 43 12.14 7.37 -11.41
CA LEU A 43 11.34 8.01 -12.46
C LEU A 43 10.50 6.98 -13.23
N ILE A 44 11.14 5.91 -13.70
CA ILE A 44 10.47 4.84 -14.44
C ILE A 44 9.38 4.21 -13.57
N MET A 45 9.71 3.84 -12.32
CA MET A 45 8.75 3.33 -11.34
C MET A 45 7.53 4.23 -11.20
N THR A 46 7.74 5.53 -11.00
CA THR A 46 6.64 6.48 -10.77
C THR A 46 5.66 6.48 -11.95
N ILE A 47 6.17 6.54 -13.18
CA ILE A 47 5.34 6.55 -14.40
C ILE A 47 4.55 5.24 -14.52
N PHE A 48 5.23 4.09 -14.41
CA PHE A 48 4.57 2.80 -14.62
C PHE A 48 3.64 2.38 -13.48
N VAL A 49 3.93 2.76 -12.23
CA VAL A 49 3.02 2.53 -11.09
C VAL A 49 1.75 3.36 -11.25
N ILE A 50 1.86 4.63 -11.62
CA ILE A 50 0.68 5.48 -11.87
C ILE A 50 -0.14 4.92 -13.04
N LEU A 51 0.50 4.55 -14.15
CA LEU A 51 -0.19 3.94 -15.29
C LEU A 51 -0.88 2.63 -14.92
N GLY A 52 -0.20 1.75 -14.18
CA GLY A 52 -0.77 0.48 -13.71
C GLY A 52 -1.96 0.70 -12.77
N ALA A 53 -1.86 1.67 -11.86
CA ALA A 53 -2.94 2.03 -10.95
C ALA A 53 -4.18 2.55 -11.70
N VAL A 54 -4.00 3.36 -12.75
CA VAL A 54 -5.11 3.91 -13.55
C VAL A 54 -5.74 2.86 -14.46
N VAL A 55 -4.92 2.04 -15.14
CA VAL A 55 -5.41 1.07 -16.14
C VAL A 55 -5.98 -0.18 -15.50
N SER A 56 -5.39 -0.67 -14.41
CA SER A 56 -5.71 -2.00 -13.84
C SER A 56 -6.04 -1.99 -12.34
N GLY A 57 -5.98 -0.83 -11.68
CA GLY A 57 -6.24 -0.73 -10.23
C GLY A 57 -7.69 -1.02 -9.82
N ALA A 58 -8.64 -0.97 -10.76
CA ALA A 58 -10.06 -1.19 -10.48
C ALA A 58 -10.36 -2.60 -9.94
N GLY A 59 -9.69 -3.64 -10.45
CA GLY A 59 -9.93 -5.03 -10.04
C GLY A 59 -9.52 -5.31 -8.58
N ALA A 60 -8.32 -4.86 -8.19
CA ALA A 60 -7.84 -4.99 -6.82
C ALA A 60 -8.68 -4.16 -5.84
N SER A 61 -9.06 -2.94 -6.24
CA SER A 61 -9.93 -2.06 -5.45
C SER A 61 -11.31 -2.68 -5.23
N HIS A 62 -11.90 -3.29 -6.26
CA HIS A 62 -13.19 -3.97 -6.16
C HIS A 62 -13.11 -5.19 -5.23
N THR A 63 -12.04 -5.98 -5.32
CA THR A 63 -11.83 -7.15 -4.47
C THR A 63 -11.66 -6.76 -3.00
N LEU A 64 -10.86 -5.72 -2.72
CA LEU A 64 -10.69 -5.16 -1.38
C LEU A 64 -11.99 -4.54 -0.83
N GLY A 65 -12.77 -3.88 -1.69
CA GLY A 65 -14.09 -3.37 -1.33
C GLY A 65 -15.08 -4.48 -0.97
N ALA A 66 -15.08 -5.58 -1.73
CA ALA A 66 -15.92 -6.73 -1.49
C ALA A 66 -15.52 -7.52 -0.22
N LEU A 67 -14.21 -7.76 -0.04
CA LEU A 67 -13.66 -8.43 1.15
C LEU A 67 -13.87 -7.61 2.42
N GLY A 68 -13.89 -6.29 2.30
CA GLY A 68 -14.04 -5.42 3.43
C GLY A 68 -15.40 -5.55 4.12
N GLN A 69 -16.52 -5.62 3.36
CA GLN A 69 -17.85 -5.22 3.86
C GLN A 69 -17.77 -4.01 4.82
N VAL A 70 -16.79 -3.14 4.57
CA VAL A 70 -16.43 -2.05 5.45
C VAL A 70 -17.35 -0.91 5.06
N GLY A 71 -18.60 -1.01 5.49
CA GLY A 71 -19.66 -0.06 5.14
C GLY A 71 -19.43 1.35 5.69
N THR A 72 -18.31 1.63 6.34
CA THR A 72 -18.02 2.91 6.98
C THR A 72 -16.61 3.41 6.65
N LEU A 73 -16.51 4.69 6.24
CA LEU A 73 -15.27 5.42 5.97
C LEU A 73 -14.16 5.27 7.05
N PRO A 74 -14.49 5.28 8.36
CA PRO A 74 -13.50 5.11 9.43
C PRO A 74 -12.74 3.78 9.38
N ALA A 75 -13.43 2.73 8.97
CA ALA A 75 -12.85 1.40 8.99
C ALA A 75 -11.91 1.17 7.81
N ALA A 76 -12.22 1.74 6.64
CA ALA A 76 -11.27 1.78 5.51
C ALA A 76 -9.99 2.53 5.90
N PHE A 77 -10.13 3.60 6.69
CA PHE A 77 -8.98 4.34 7.21
C PHE A 77 -8.13 3.51 8.17
N VAL A 78 -8.74 2.85 9.15
CA VAL A 78 -8.01 2.01 10.13
C VAL A 78 -7.27 0.88 9.42
N VAL A 79 -7.94 0.17 8.50
CA VAL A 79 -7.33 -0.92 7.72
C VAL A 79 -6.14 -0.43 6.89
N ALA A 80 -6.31 0.68 6.16
CA ALA A 80 -5.23 1.25 5.35
C ALA A 80 -4.07 1.74 6.22
N PHE A 81 -4.37 2.38 7.36
CA PHE A 81 -3.37 2.87 8.30
C PHE A 81 -2.60 1.72 8.96
N SER A 82 -3.28 0.68 9.45
CA SER A 82 -2.62 -0.47 10.08
C SER A 82 -1.72 -1.22 9.10
N ALA A 83 -2.19 -1.41 7.86
CA ALA A 83 -1.39 -2.01 6.80
C ALA A 83 -0.17 -1.16 6.46
N ALA A 84 -0.35 0.16 6.33
CA ALA A 84 0.74 1.09 6.05
C ALA A 84 1.81 1.10 7.15
N VAL A 85 1.40 1.11 8.43
CA VAL A 85 2.34 1.03 9.57
C VAL A 85 3.13 -0.27 9.53
N ALA A 86 2.47 -1.41 9.33
CA ALA A 86 3.13 -2.72 9.27
C ALA A 86 4.15 -2.79 8.12
N VAL A 87 3.75 -2.38 6.91
CA VAL A 87 4.61 -2.36 5.73
C VAL A 87 5.77 -1.37 5.92
N SER A 88 5.51 -0.16 6.43
CA SER A 88 6.54 0.83 6.74
C SER A 88 7.57 0.31 7.72
N TRP A 89 7.13 -0.37 8.78
CA TRP A 89 8.03 -0.92 9.80
C TRP A 89 8.93 -2.01 9.22
N MET A 90 8.35 -2.94 8.46
CA MET A 90 9.10 -4.01 7.80
C MET A 90 10.06 -3.47 6.74
N THR A 91 9.65 -2.44 6.00
CA THR A 91 10.49 -1.75 5.01
C THR A 91 11.69 -1.08 5.68
N LYS A 92 11.52 -0.47 6.85
CA LYS A 92 12.65 0.07 7.65
C LYS A 92 13.62 -1.03 8.07
N LEU A 93 13.12 -2.23 8.37
CA LEU A 93 13.93 -3.41 8.69
C LEU A 93 14.53 -4.08 7.45
N SER A 94 14.34 -3.53 6.26
CA SER A 94 14.79 -4.13 4.98
C SER A 94 14.21 -5.53 4.74
N LEU A 95 13.01 -5.78 5.26
CA LEU A 95 12.25 -7.03 5.03
C LEU A 95 11.20 -6.77 3.95
N PRO A 96 11.32 -7.38 2.75
CA PRO A 96 10.29 -7.30 1.73
C PRO A 96 9.04 -8.05 2.23
N VAL A 97 7.88 -7.42 2.16
CA VAL A 97 6.63 -7.98 2.69
C VAL A 97 5.48 -7.74 1.74
N SER A 98 4.52 -8.67 1.71
CA SER A 98 3.34 -8.51 0.87
C SER A 98 2.37 -7.47 1.44
N THR A 99 2.17 -6.39 0.71
CA THR A 99 1.17 -5.35 1.02
C THR A 99 -0.25 -5.90 1.00
N SER A 100 -0.58 -6.79 0.06
CA SER A 100 -1.88 -7.48 0.00
C SER A 100 -2.19 -8.26 1.29
N HIS A 101 -1.22 -9.03 1.81
CA HIS A 101 -1.40 -9.75 3.08
C HIS A 101 -1.57 -8.79 4.26
N SER A 102 -0.86 -7.66 4.25
CA SER A 102 -0.98 -6.64 5.30
C SER A 102 -2.38 -6.02 5.33
N ILE A 103 -2.97 -5.77 4.15
CA ILE A 103 -4.33 -5.22 4.04
C ILE A 103 -5.37 -6.28 4.45
N VAL A 104 -5.25 -7.52 3.96
CA VAL A 104 -6.17 -8.62 4.34
C VAL A 104 -6.12 -8.88 5.85
N GLY A 105 -4.92 -8.88 6.45
CA GLY A 105 -4.77 -8.99 7.91
C GLY A 105 -5.43 -7.84 8.66
N GLY A 106 -5.34 -6.61 8.14
CA GLY A 106 -6.06 -5.45 8.68
C GLY A 106 -7.58 -5.61 8.63
N ILE A 107 -8.12 -6.11 7.51
CA ILE A 107 -9.56 -6.40 7.36
C ILE A 107 -10.02 -7.46 8.37
N ILE A 108 -9.24 -8.53 8.56
CA ILE A 108 -9.55 -9.57 9.54
C ILE A 108 -9.56 -8.99 10.96
N GLY A 109 -8.54 -8.20 11.32
CA GLY A 109 -8.46 -7.56 12.63
C GLY A 109 -9.62 -6.61 12.91
N TRP A 110 -10.04 -5.84 11.90
CA TRP A 110 -11.21 -4.96 12.01
C TRP A 110 -12.51 -5.74 12.24
N ASN A 111 -12.72 -6.83 11.49
CA ASN A 111 -13.91 -7.67 11.63
C ASN A 111 -13.97 -8.36 13.00
N LEU A 112 -12.84 -8.82 13.54
CA LEU A 112 -12.77 -9.40 14.88
C LEU A 112 -13.13 -8.38 15.96
N LEU A 113 -12.61 -7.15 15.86
CA LEU A 113 -12.94 -6.07 16.80
C LEU A 113 -14.43 -5.74 16.79
N ARG A 114 -15.07 -5.76 15.61
CA ARG A 114 -16.50 -5.45 15.45
C ARG A 114 -17.44 -6.55 15.99
N GLN A 115 -16.96 -7.79 16.09
CA GLN A 115 -17.74 -8.91 16.62
C GLN A 115 -17.79 -8.96 18.16
N ILE A 116 -16.95 -8.18 18.83
CA ILE A 116 -16.90 -8.02 20.29
C ILE A 116 -17.72 -6.79 20.69
#